data_AF-A0A9W6YHN9-F1
#
_entry.id   AF-A0A9W6YHN9-F1
#
_cell.length_a   1.000
_cell.length_b   1.000
_cell.length_c   1.000
_cell.angle_alpha   90.00
_cell.angle_beta   90.00
_cell.angle_gamma   90.00
#
_symmetry.space_group_name_H-M   'P 1'
#
loop_
_entity.id
_entity.type
_entity.pdbx_description
1 polymer ?
#
loop_
_entity_poly.entity_id
_entity_poly.type
_entity_poly.pdbx_seq_one_letter_code
_entity_poly.pdbx_strand_id
1 'polypeptide(L)'
;MPLFDDFQEFIGQPVRVLLQDSTSTVGVLYCIDPETDHVALLCPTAQHDSGSSVKILLGHHVRSIEKESHDSSDLPTLAALQDEFREQVSEDQVLDDAASIHLRREKLGQFLTKVRELQVAACNTKS
;
A
#
# COMPACT_ATOMS: atom_id res chain seq x y z
N MET A 1 21.72 -3.70 -0.32
CA MET A 1 21.19 -4.82 0.49
C MET A 1 19.70 -4.87 0.28
N PRO A 2 19.04 -6.03 0.47
CA PRO A 2 17.59 -6.13 0.40
C PRO A 2 16.94 -5.20 1.42
N LEU A 3 15.87 -4.51 1.04
CA LEU A 3 15.14 -3.60 1.93
C LEU A 3 14.51 -4.35 3.11
N PHE A 4 14.08 -5.60 2.89
CA PHE A 4 13.52 -6.42 3.96
C PHE A 4 14.50 -6.58 5.13
N ASP A 5 15.76 -6.93 4.84
CA ASP A 5 16.77 -7.19 5.88
C ASP A 5 17.06 -5.94 6.71
N ASP A 6 17.13 -4.78 6.05
CA ASP A 6 17.48 -3.50 6.66
C ASP A 6 16.32 -2.86 7.46
N PHE A 7 15.07 -3.11 7.05
CA PHE A 7 13.91 -2.34 7.54
C PHE A 7 12.74 -3.18 8.08
N GLN A 8 12.86 -4.49 8.19
CA GLN A 8 11.80 -5.35 8.76
C GLN A 8 11.33 -4.92 10.16
N GLU A 9 12.22 -4.36 10.99
CA GLU A 9 11.88 -3.87 12.34
C GLU A 9 10.97 -2.64 12.33
N PHE A 10 10.80 -2.00 11.16
CA PHE A 10 9.97 -0.80 11.02
C PHE A 10 8.55 -1.19 10.65
N ILE A 11 8.28 -2.46 10.35
CA ILE A 11 6.94 -2.95 10.04
C ILE A 11 6.01 -2.67 11.22
N GLY A 12 4.85 -2.09 10.89
CA GLY A 12 3.84 -1.62 11.82
C GLY A 12 4.05 -0.20 12.36
N GLN A 13 5.17 0.45 12.02
CA GLN A 13 5.50 1.80 12.50
C GLN A 13 5.17 2.87 11.45
N PRO A 14 4.87 4.11 11.88
CA PRO A 14 4.91 5.28 11.02
C PRO A 14 6.31 5.47 10.44
N VAL A 15 6.38 5.59 9.12
CA VAL A 15 7.62 5.78 8.38
C VAL A 15 7.47 6.82 7.28
N ARG A 16 8.60 7.42 6.91
CA ARG A 16 8.81 8.16 5.68
C ARG A 16 9.60 7.28 4.73
N VAL A 17 9.04 7.01 3.56
CA VAL A 17 9.73 6.32 2.47
C VAL A 17 10.23 7.36 1.48
N LEU A 18 11.55 7.43 1.27
CA LEU A 18 12.19 8.27 0.28
C LEU A 18 12.41 7.46 -1.00
N LEU A 19 12.01 8.01 -2.13
CA LEU A 19 12.18 7.40 -3.45
C LEU A 19 13.43 7.95 -4.15
N GLN A 20 13.89 7.24 -5.18
CA GLN A 20 15.07 7.63 -5.96
C GLN A 20 14.93 8.99 -6.67
N ASP A 21 13.71 9.37 -7.03
CA ASP A 21 13.40 10.68 -7.62
C ASP A 21 13.34 11.81 -6.60
N SER A 22 13.73 11.54 -5.35
CA SER A 22 13.71 12.48 -4.20
C SER A 22 12.31 12.87 -3.73
N THR A 23 11.26 12.25 -4.28
CA THR A 23 9.92 12.34 -3.67
C THR A 23 9.86 11.46 -2.43
N SER A 24 8.96 11.79 -1.51
CA SER A 24 8.73 10.98 -0.32
C SER A 24 7.25 10.78 -0.07
N THR A 25 6.91 9.67 0.59
CA THR A 25 5.57 9.41 1.08
C THR A 25 5.66 8.97 2.53
N VAL A 26 4.74 9.47 3.34
CA VAL A 26 4.62 9.11 4.75
C VAL A 26 3.39 8.21 4.93
N GLY A 27 3.52 7.20 5.80
CA GLY A 27 2.46 6.27 6.13
C GLY A 27 2.93 5.20 7.12
N VAL A 28 2.07 4.24 7.42
CA VAL A 28 2.42 3.09 8.27
C VAL A 28 2.97 1.96 7.41
N LEU A 29 4.17 1.48 7.71
CA LEU A 29 4.77 0.37 6.98
C LEU A 29 4.00 -0.92 7.24
N TYR A 30 3.29 -1.44 6.25
CA TYR A 30 2.48 -2.65 6.43
C TYR A 30 3.31 -3.92 6.23
N CYS A 31 4.07 -3.99 5.13
CA CYS A 31 5.00 -5.08 4.88
C CYS A 31 6.06 -4.67 3.85
N ILE A 32 7.13 -5.46 3.82
CA ILE A 32 8.11 -5.50 2.75
C ILE A 32 8.11 -6.92 2.21
N ASP A 33 7.95 -7.09 0.90
CA ASP A 33 8.05 -8.40 0.26
C ASP A 33 9.52 -8.85 0.22
N PRO A 34 9.90 -9.97 0.88
CA PRO A 34 11.29 -10.42 0.94
C PRO A 34 11.86 -10.85 -0.43
N GLU A 35 11.01 -11.14 -1.43
CA GLU A 35 11.49 -11.56 -2.76
C GLU A 35 11.74 -10.37 -3.69
N THR A 36 10.89 -9.34 -3.60
CA THR A 36 10.86 -8.23 -4.57
C THR A 36 11.22 -6.87 -3.97
N ASP A 37 11.41 -6.82 -2.65
CA ASP A 37 11.58 -5.60 -1.86
C ASP A 37 10.46 -4.58 -2.05
N HIS A 38 9.30 -5.00 -2.57
CA HIS A 38 8.15 -4.12 -2.71
C HIS A 38 7.60 -3.74 -1.34
N VAL A 39 7.28 -2.46 -1.18
CA VAL A 39 6.87 -1.88 0.10
C VAL A 39 5.39 -1.55 0.05
N ALA A 40 4.61 -2.10 0.97
CA ALA A 40 3.22 -1.72 1.17
C ALA A 40 3.11 -0.70 2.30
N LEU A 41 2.50 0.45 2.00
CA LEU A 41 2.38 1.57 2.92
C LEU A 41 0.91 1.97 3.09
N LEU A 42 0.43 2.01 4.33
CA LEU A 42 -0.89 2.54 4.66
C LEU A 42 -0.79 4.07 4.79
N CYS A 43 -1.43 4.78 3.89
CA CYS A 43 -1.40 6.24 3.83
C CYS A 43 -2.78 6.80 4.19
N PRO A 44 -2.88 7.80 5.07
CA PRO A 44 -4.15 8.48 5.31
C PRO A 44 -4.64 9.13 4.01
N THR A 45 -5.94 9.02 3.73
CA THR A 45 -6.53 9.75 2.61
C THR A 45 -6.76 11.20 2.98
N ALA A 46 -6.43 12.13 2.08
CA ALA A 46 -6.64 13.57 2.29
C ALA A 46 -8.13 13.98 2.27
N GLN A 47 -9.03 13.06 1.94
CA GLN A 47 -10.47 13.29 1.99
C GLN A 47 -10.98 13.04 3.41
N HIS A 48 -11.85 13.92 3.87
CA HIS A 48 -12.41 14.02 5.24
C HIS A 48 -13.10 12.76 5.79
N ASP A 49 -13.19 11.70 5.00
CA ASP A 49 -13.63 10.39 5.42
C ASP A 49 -12.40 9.66 5.96
N SER A 50 -12.47 9.16 7.18
CA SER A 50 -11.40 8.53 7.99
C SER A 50 -10.75 7.26 7.41
N GLY A 51 -10.66 7.17 6.08
CA GLY A 51 -10.10 6.07 5.33
C GLY A 51 -8.58 6.06 5.30
N SER A 52 -8.05 4.85 5.13
CA SER A 52 -6.66 4.62 4.77
C SER A 52 -6.61 4.05 3.34
N SER A 53 -5.66 4.54 2.56
CA SER A 53 -5.32 3.98 1.25
C SER A 53 -4.05 3.14 1.34
N VAL A 54 -3.96 2.07 0.56
CA VAL A 54 -2.72 1.29 0.45
C VAL A 54 -1.95 1.76 -0.78
N LYS A 55 -0.70 2.15 -0.60
CA LYS A 55 0.24 2.40 -1.71
C LYS A 55 1.26 1.27 -1.75
N ILE A 56 1.48 0.72 -2.95
CA ILE A 56 2.55 -0.24 -3.20
C ILE A 56 3.69 0.48 -3.93
N LEU A 57 4.85 0.52 -3.30
CA LEU A 57 6.07 1.13 -3.83
C LEU A 57 6.98 0.02 -4.34
N LEU A 58 7.46 0.17 -5.58
CA LEU A 58 8.36 -0.80 -6.18
C LEU A 58 9.74 -0.71 -5.50
N GLY A 59 10.26 -1.83 -5.01
CA GLY A 59 11.47 -1.87 -4.20
C GLY A 59 12.68 -1.19 -4.84
N HIS A 60 12.86 -1.36 -6.16
CA HIS A 60 13.96 -0.73 -6.90
C HIS A 60 13.87 0.81 -6.98
N HIS A 61 12.73 1.42 -6.68
CA HIS A 61 12.58 2.87 -6.59
C HIS A 61 12.69 3.40 -5.16
N VAL A 62 12.67 2.53 -4.16
CA VAL A 62 12.85 2.94 -2.76
C VAL A 62 14.32 3.16 -2.50
N ARG A 63 14.64 4.35 -1.98
CA ARG A 63 16.00 4.76 -1.63
C ARG A 63 16.30 4.53 -0.15
N SER A 64 15.38 4.90 0.72
CA SER A 64 15.49 4.69 2.17
C SER A 64 14.13 4.69 2.85
N ILE A 65 14.09 4.11 4.04
CA ILE A 65 12.93 4.14 4.93
C ILE A 65 13.42 4.69 6.28
N GLU A 66 12.71 5.70 6.79
CA GLU A 66 13.03 6.36 8.06
C GLU A 66 11.82 6.27 8.97
N LYS A 67 12.02 5.97 10.27
CA LYS A 67 10.94 6.07 11.26
C LYS A 67 10.54 7.53 11.38
N GLU A 68 9.23 7.80 11.31
CA GLU A 68 8.71 9.11 11.71
C GLU A 68 8.79 9.22 13.24
N SER A 69 9.28 10.36 13.72
CA SER A 69 9.19 10.67 15.15
C SER A 69 7.73 10.86 15.55
N HIS A 70 7.34 10.35 16.72
CA HIS A 70 5.99 10.51 17.26
C HIS A 70 5.54 11.98 17.36
N ASP A 71 6.49 12.92 17.46
CA ASP A 71 6.21 14.35 17.56
C ASP A 71 5.92 15.03 16.21
N SER A 72 6.20 14.37 15.07
CA SER A 72 6.09 14.96 13.72
C SER A 72 4.95 14.42 12.88
N SER A 73 4.29 13.34 13.32
CA SER A 73 3.28 12.65 12.52
C SER A 73 2.11 12.19 13.39
N ASP A 74 0.90 12.68 13.09
CA ASP A 74 -0.37 12.22 13.66
C ASP A 74 -0.76 10.79 13.19
N LEU A 75 0.17 10.02 12.63
CA LEU A 75 -0.10 8.69 12.12
C LEU A 75 -0.17 7.66 13.25
N PRO A 76 -1.22 6.82 13.28
CA PRO A 76 -1.30 5.70 14.21
C PRO A 76 -0.28 4.63 13.85
N THR A 77 0.01 3.73 14.80
CA THR A 77 0.72 2.49 14.50
C THR A 77 -0.25 1.46 13.90
N LEU A 78 0.28 0.40 13.27
CA LEU A 78 -0.57 -0.69 12.76
C LEU A 78 -1.37 -1.37 13.88
N ALA A 79 -0.78 -1.48 15.08
CA ALA A 79 -1.47 -2.01 16.25
C ALA A 79 -2.67 -1.13 16.65
N ALA A 80 -2.47 0.20 16.70
CA ALA A 80 -3.55 1.13 17.02
C ALA A 80 -4.69 1.09 15.97
N LEU A 81 -4.35 0.96 14.68
CA LEU A 81 -5.35 0.76 13.63
C LEU A 81 -6.14 -0.55 13.82
N GLN A 82 -5.45 -1.64 14.16
CA GLN A 82 -6.11 -2.93 14.41
C GLN A 82 -7.07 -2.88 15.60
N ASP A 83 -6.70 -2.15 16.66
CA ASP A 83 -7.55 -1.97 17.83
C ASP A 83 -8.78 -1.11 17.50
N GLU A 84 -8.61 -0.01 16.75
CA GLU A 84 -9.73 0.81 16.25
C GLU A 84 -10.71 -0.02 15.41
N PHE A 85 -10.20 -0.84 14.48
CA PHE A 85 -11.06 -1.71 13.67
C PHE A 85 -11.77 -2.78 14.51
N ARG A 86 -11.16 -3.29 15.58
CA ARG A 86 -11.83 -4.23 16.49
C ARG A 86 -12.98 -3.58 17.24
N GLU A 87 -12.83 -2.32 17.65
CA GLU A 87 -13.88 -1.56 18.35
C GLU A 87 -15.03 -1.14 17.41
N GLN A 88 -14.73 -0.88 16.14
CA GLN A 88 -15.73 -0.54 15.12
C GLN A 88 -16.56 -1.74 14.62
N VAL A 89 -16.09 -2.97 14.84
CA VAL A 89 -16.85 -4.20 14.56
C VAL A 89 -17.84 -4.46 15.70
N SER A 90 -18.81 -3.56 15.85
CA SER A 90 -20.08 -3.85 16.50
C SER A 90 -20.95 -4.62 15.49
N GLU A 91 -21.11 -5.93 15.72
CA GLU A 91 -22.05 -6.96 15.24
C GLU A 91 -22.82 -6.88 13.87
N ASP A 92 -22.89 -5.78 13.12
CA ASP A 92 -23.85 -5.62 12.02
C ASP A 92 -23.27 -5.49 10.58
N GLN A 93 -21.95 -5.50 10.36
CA GLN A 93 -21.39 -5.24 9.00
C GLN A 93 -20.31 -6.21 8.48
N VAL A 94 -20.16 -7.41 9.07
CA VAL A 94 -19.21 -8.42 8.57
C VAL A 94 -19.69 -9.13 7.28
N LEU A 95 -20.81 -8.67 6.69
CA LEU A 95 -21.36 -9.20 5.44
C LEU A 95 -21.21 -8.21 4.27
N ASP A 96 -20.05 -7.58 4.06
CA ASP A 96 -19.70 -7.19 2.68
C ASP A 96 -19.26 -8.48 1.97
N ASP A 97 -20.27 -9.15 1.43
CA ASP A 97 -20.33 -10.50 0.88
C ASP A 97 -19.07 -10.86 0.08
N ALA A 98 -18.49 -12.04 0.33
CA ALA A 98 -17.31 -12.53 -0.41
C ALA A 98 -17.51 -12.46 -1.93
N ALA A 99 -18.78 -12.50 -2.38
CA ALA A 99 -19.20 -12.25 -3.76
C ALA A 99 -18.87 -10.84 -4.29
N SER A 100 -19.01 -9.80 -3.47
CA SER A 100 -18.68 -8.40 -3.80
C SER A 100 -17.18 -8.23 -4.07
N ILE A 101 -16.35 -8.86 -3.24
CA ILE A 101 -14.88 -8.89 -3.41
C ILE A 101 -14.51 -9.66 -4.68
N HIS A 102 -15.13 -10.82 -4.92
CA HIS A 102 -14.88 -11.63 -6.11
C HIS A 102 -15.20 -10.87 -7.40
N LEU A 103 -16.36 -10.20 -7.45
CA LEU A 103 -16.81 -9.41 -8.59
C LEU A 103 -15.87 -8.23 -8.89
N ARG A 104 -15.39 -7.54 -7.84
CA ARG A 104 -14.41 -6.45 -8.02
C ARG A 104 -13.08 -6.98 -8.57
N ARG A 105 -12.59 -8.13 -8.07
CA ARG A 105 -11.36 -8.77 -8.59
C ARG A 105 -11.49 -9.17 -10.06
N GLU A 106 -12.62 -9.74 -10.47
CA GLU A 106 -12.88 -10.11 -11.86
C GLU A 106 -12.89 -8.88 -12.79
N LYS A 107 -13.58 -7.81 -12.39
CA LYS A 107 -13.61 -6.55 -13.16
C LYS A 107 -12.22 -5.94 -13.31
N LEU A 108 -11.43 -5.94 -12.24
CA LEU A 108 -10.05 -5.46 -12.28
C LEU A 108 -9.18 -6.32 -13.21
N GLY A 109 -9.32 -7.66 -13.13
CA GLY A 109 -8.64 -8.58 -14.05
C GLY A 109 -8.95 -8.26 -15.51
N GLN A 110 -10.22 -8.13 -15.87
CA GLN A 110 -10.65 -7.78 -17.23
C GLN A 110 -10.08 -6.43 -17.71
N PHE A 111 -10.07 -5.43 -16.83
CA PHE A 111 -9.53 -4.11 -17.15
C PHE A 111 -8.02 -4.18 -17.43
N LEU A 112 -7.25 -4.85 -16.56
CA LEU A 112 -5.80 -4.99 -16.71
C LEU A 112 -5.43 -5.81 -17.96
N THR A 113 -6.21 -6.84 -18.30
CA THR A 113 -6.01 -7.59 -19.54
C THR A 113 -6.23 -6.73 -20.78
N LYS A 114 -7.26 -5.87 -20.80
CA LYS A 114 -7.50 -4.92 -21.91
C LYS A 114 -6.38 -3.89 -22.08
N VAL A 115 -5.79 -3.41 -20.98
CA VAL A 115 -4.63 -2.50 -21.03
C VAL A 115 -3.42 -3.21 -21.68
N ARG A 116 -3.23 -4.51 -21.41
CA ARG A 116 -2.18 -5.32 -22.00
C ARG A 116 -2.34 -5.47 -23.53
N GLU A 117 -3.56 -5.70 -24.01
CA GLU A 117 -3.86 -5.81 -25.45
C GLU A 117 -3.57 -4.50 -26.20
N LEU A 118 -3.87 -3.35 -25.58
CA LEU A 118 -3.57 -2.03 -26.16
C LEU A 118 -2.06 -1.75 -26.24
N GLN A 119 -1.27 -2.20 -25.26
CA GLN A 119 0.20 -2.08 -25.31
C GLN A 119 0.84 -2.99 -26.36
N VAL A 120 0.32 -4.21 -26.56
CA VAL A 120 0.82 -5.13 -27.59
C VAL A 120 0.46 -4.62 -29.00
N ALA A 121 -0.73 -4.05 -29.18
CA ALA A 121 -1.12 -3.44 -30.46
C ALA A 121 -0.24 -2.23 -30.83
N ALA A 122 0.13 -1.39 -29.86
CA ALA A 122 1.00 -0.23 -30.09
C ALA A 122 2.46 -0.61 -30.44
N CYS A 123 2.91 -1.81 -30.05
CA CYS A 123 4.25 -2.32 -30.39
C CYS A 123 4.32 -2.92 -31.81
N ASN A 124 3.20 -3.39 -32.35
CA ASN A 124 3.15 -4.09 -33.65
C ASN A 124 2.91 -3.18 -34.87
N THR A 125 2.69 -1.88 -34.69
CA THR A 125 2.49 -0.92 -35.80
C THR A 125 3.78 -0.19 -36.23
N LYS A 126 4.96 -0.70 -35.85
CA LYS A 126 6.25 -0.26 -36.39
C LYS A 126 6.93 -1.42 -37.11
N SER A 127 6.53 -1.65 -38.36
CA SER A 127 7.33 -2.31 -39.40
C SER A 127 7.04 -1.65 -40.72
#